data_AF-A0A0F7VS12-F1
#
_entry.id   AF-A0A0F7VS12-F1
#
_cell.length_a   1.000
_cell.length_b   1.000
_cell.length_c   1.000
_cell.angle_alpha   90.00
_cell.angle_beta   90.00
_cell.angle_gamma   90.00
#
_symmetry.space_group_name_H-M   'P 1'
#
loop_
_entity.id
_entity.type
_entity.pdbx_description
1 polymer ?
#
loop_
_entity_poly.entity_id
_entity_poly.type
_entity_poly.pdbx_seq_one_letter_code
_entity_poly.pdbx_strand_id
1 'polypeptide(L)'
;MAVDTHEAMRTRVRAKLAHRLREEPGLPWLADTEPLALAGIDSVLLITVVGELEQELGVLLPDNAVLESASIESLAAALIRGERP
;
A
#
# COMPACT_ATOMS: atom_id res chain seq x y z
N MET A 1 -10.61 -7.28 -17.10
CA MET A 1 -9.37 -6.48 -17.19
C MET A 1 -9.16 -5.53 -16.01
N ALA A 2 -10.06 -5.45 -15.01
CA ALA A 2 -9.83 -4.63 -13.81
C ALA A 2 -9.12 -5.38 -12.67
N VAL A 3 -9.21 -6.72 -12.66
CA VAL A 3 -8.58 -7.59 -11.65
C VAL A 3 -7.05 -7.52 -11.76
N ASP A 4 -6.54 -7.44 -13.00
CA ASP A 4 -5.11 -7.33 -13.30
C ASP A 4 -4.48 -6.07 -12.70
N THR A 5 -5.18 -4.93 -12.76
CA THR A 5 -4.72 -3.66 -12.18
C THR A 5 -4.67 -3.72 -10.66
N HIS A 6 -5.64 -4.39 -10.04
CA HIS A 6 -5.71 -4.50 -8.59
C HIS A 6 -4.59 -5.37 -8.05
N GLU A 7 -4.37 -6.55 -8.65
CA GLU A 7 -3.27 -7.43 -8.28
C GLU A 7 -1.90 -6.79 -8.52
N ALA A 8 -1.70 -6.14 -9.67
CA ALA A 8 -0.47 -5.41 -9.95
C ALA A 8 -0.20 -4.30 -8.92
N MET A 9 -1.24 -3.58 -8.48
CA MET A 9 -1.11 -2.54 -7.48
C MET A 9 -0.77 -3.12 -6.10
N ARG A 10 -1.42 -4.21 -5.69
CA ARG A 10 -1.08 -4.94 -4.45
C ARG A 10 0.38 -5.38 -4.46
N THR A 11 0.85 -5.98 -5.55
CA THR A 11 2.26 -6.37 -5.71
C THR A 11 3.20 -5.17 -5.61
N ARG A 12 2.82 -4.02 -6.17
CA ARG A 12 3.62 -2.80 -6.14
C ARG A 12 3.71 -2.20 -4.73
N VAL A 13 2.59 -2.11 -4.02
CA VAL A 13 2.52 -1.69 -2.61
C VAL A 13 3.40 -2.61 -1.75
N ARG A 14 3.25 -3.93 -1.92
CA ARG A 14 4.04 -4.94 -1.21
C ARG A 14 5.54 -4.81 -1.47
N ALA A 15 5.93 -4.63 -2.73
CA ALA A 15 7.33 -4.46 -3.10
C ALA A 15 7.93 -3.20 -2.48
N LYS A 16 7.17 -2.10 -2.40
CA LYS A 16 7.61 -0.84 -1.78
C LYS A 16 7.80 -1.01 -0.27
N LEU A 17 6.84 -1.65 0.40
CA LEU A 17 6.91 -1.99 1.82
C LEU A 17 8.11 -2.90 2.12
N ALA A 18 8.26 -4.00 1.38
CA ALA A 18 9.37 -4.92 1.54
C ALA A 18 10.73 -4.21 1.35
N HIS A 19 10.86 -3.38 0.32
CA HIS A 19 12.06 -2.58 0.09
C HIS A 19 12.40 -1.66 1.27
N ARG A 20 11.38 -1.01 1.85
CA ARG A 20 11.56 -0.10 2.99
C ARG A 20 11.90 -0.83 4.29
N LEU A 21 11.33 -2.02 4.51
CA LEU A 21 11.64 -2.88 5.65
C LEU A 21 12.96 -3.65 5.47
N ARG A 22 13.55 -3.60 4.27
CA ARG A 22 14.67 -4.47 3.85
C ARG A 22 14.33 -5.96 3.93
N GLU A 23 13.04 -6.27 3.80
CA GLU A 23 12.50 -7.63 3.74
C GLU A 23 12.50 -8.13 2.28
N GLU A 24 12.48 -9.44 2.08
CA GLU A 24 12.42 -10.01 0.74
C GLU A 24 11.00 -9.88 0.14
N PRO A 25 10.83 -9.20 -1.01
CA PRO A 25 9.52 -9.00 -1.62
C PRO A 25 8.86 -10.31 -2.10
N GLY A 26 9.63 -11.40 -2.18
CA GLY A 26 9.17 -12.72 -2.63
C GLY A 26 8.38 -13.52 -1.58
N LEU A 27 8.47 -13.17 -0.29
CA LEU A 27 7.82 -13.91 0.79
C LEU A 27 6.49 -13.27 1.19
N PRO A 28 5.38 -14.03 1.30
CA PRO A 28 4.10 -13.52 1.76
C PRO A 28 4.13 -13.36 3.29
N TRP A 29 4.99 -12.46 3.78
CA TRP A 29 5.06 -12.11 5.20
C TRP A 29 3.84 -11.31 5.68
N LEU A 30 2.97 -10.91 4.74
CA LEU A 30 1.79 -10.11 4.98
C LEU A 30 0.61 -10.60 4.13
N ALA A 31 -0.53 -10.83 4.77
CA ALA A 31 -1.77 -11.14 4.08
C ALA A 31 -2.40 -9.87 3.48
N ASP A 32 -3.02 -10.00 2.29
CA ASP A 32 -3.52 -8.84 1.55
C ASP A 32 -4.61 -8.05 2.29
N THR A 33 -5.40 -8.76 3.08
CA THR A 33 -6.52 -8.24 3.89
C THR A 33 -6.10 -7.90 5.32
N GLU A 34 -4.85 -8.15 5.69
CA GLU A 34 -4.39 -8.00 7.06
C GLU A 34 -3.81 -6.59 7.28
N PRO A 35 -4.17 -5.94 8.40
CA PRO A 35 -3.66 -4.61 8.71
C PRO A 35 -2.13 -4.61 8.78
N LEU A 36 -1.51 -3.67 8.07
CA LEU A 36 -0.07 -3.42 8.13
C LEU A 36 0.40 -3.19 9.57
N ALA A 37 -0.42 -2.53 10.38
CA ALA A 37 -0.15 -2.32 11.80
C ALA A 37 0.01 -3.65 12.58
N LEU A 38 -0.77 -4.69 12.25
CA LEU A 38 -0.64 -6.01 12.89
C LEU A 38 0.61 -6.76 12.44
N ALA A 39 1.11 -6.50 11.24
CA ALA A 39 2.36 -7.06 10.75
C ALA A 39 3.62 -6.32 11.25
N GLY A 40 3.46 -5.35 12.16
CA GLY A 40 4.57 -4.59 12.72
C GLY A 40 5.06 -3.45 11.82
N ILE A 41 4.24 -2.99 10.88
CA ILE A 41 4.54 -1.78 10.09
C ILE A 41 4.22 -0.54 10.90
N ASP A 42 5.25 0.27 11.16
CA ASP A 42 5.09 1.58 11.77
C ASP A 42 4.30 2.54 10.87
N SER A 43 3.43 3.35 11.47
CA SER A 43 2.63 4.37 10.75
C SER A 43 3.51 5.37 9.98
N VAL A 44 4.72 5.67 10.48
CA VAL A 44 5.68 6.56 9.80
C VAL A 44 6.18 5.94 8.49
N LEU A 45 6.49 4.64 8.51
CA LEU A 45 6.92 3.91 7.32
C LEU A 45 5.79 3.86 6.31
N LEU A 46 4.58 3.60 6.80
CA LEU A 46 3.37 3.56 6.01
C LEU A 46 3.09 4.90 5.32
N ILE A 47 3.09 6.01 6.05
CA ILE A 47 2.92 7.36 5.50
C ILE A 47 3.99 7.65 4.45
N THR A 48 5.23 7.24 4.69
CA THR A 48 6.33 7.40 3.72
C THR A 48 6.06 6.63 2.43
N VAL A 49 5.70 5.34 2.54
CA VAL A 49 5.38 4.48 1.40
C VAL A 49 4.19 5.05 0.61
N VAL A 50 3.14 5.46 1.32
CA VAL A 50 1.94 6.06 0.74
C VAL A 50 2.29 7.34 0.00
N GLY A 51 3.03 8.26 0.63
CA GLY A 51 3.46 9.49 -0.01
C GLY A 51 4.31 9.26 -1.26
N GLU A 52 5.17 8.26 -1.27
CA GLU A 52 5.91 7.89 -2.48
C GLU A 52 5.01 7.33 -3.59
N LEU A 53 4.02 6.51 -3.23
CA LEU A 53 3.06 5.96 -4.19
C LEU A 53 2.14 7.05 -4.75
N GLU A 54 1.69 7.98 -3.91
CA GLU A 54 0.94 9.17 -4.31
C GLU A 54 1.72 10.02 -5.31
N GLN A 55 2.99 10.31 -5.03
CA GLN A 55 3.85 11.06 -5.96
C GLN A 55 4.15 10.29 -7.25
N GLU A 56 4.36 8.97 -7.17
CA GLU A 56 4.66 8.12 -8.35
C GLU A 56 3.44 7.96 -9.27
N LEU A 57 2.24 7.89 -8.69
CA LEU A 57 0.98 7.68 -9.42
C LEU A 57 0.25 9.00 -9.74
N GLY A 58 0.65 10.11 -9.10
CA GLY A 58 -0.02 11.41 -9.23
C GLY A 58 -1.42 11.42 -8.62
N VAL A 59 -1.65 10.66 -7.55
CA VAL A 59 -2.94 10.57 -6.83
C VAL A 59 -2.75 11.07 -5.41
N LEU A 60 -3.83 11.54 -4.80
CA LEU A 60 -3.84 11.90 -3.37
C LEU A 60 -4.87 11.05 -2.63
N LEU A 61 -4.46 10.50 -1.50
CA LEU A 61 -5.25 9.69 -0.59
C LEU A 61 -5.72 10.61 0.55
N PRO A 62 -7.01 10.98 0.58
CA PRO A 62 -7.52 11.93 1.57
C PRO A 62 -7.73 11.32 2.95
N ASP A 63 -7.66 9.99 3.09
CA ASP A 63 -8.22 9.29 4.24
C ASP A 63 -7.13 8.74 5.18
N ASN A 64 -6.94 9.41 6.31
CA ASN A 64 -6.04 8.97 7.36
C ASN A 64 -6.51 7.68 8.05
N ALA A 65 -7.80 7.31 7.94
CA ALA A 65 -8.31 6.05 8.49
C ALA A 65 -7.95 4.84 7.60
N VAL A 66 -7.78 5.05 6.29
CA VAL A 66 -7.15 4.08 5.39
C VAL A 66 -5.73 3.82 5.85
N LEU A 67 -4.98 4.81 6.36
CA LEU A 67 -3.63 4.57 6.91
C LEU A 67 -3.66 3.78 8.23
N GLU A 68 -4.60 4.06 9.12
CA GLU A 68 -4.68 3.40 10.43
C GLU A 68 -5.00 1.90 10.34
N SER A 69 -5.82 1.51 9.36
CA SER A 69 -6.23 0.11 9.11
C SER A 69 -5.75 -0.41 7.75
N ALA A 70 -4.72 0.23 7.19
CA ALA A 70 -4.27 -0.04 5.83
C ALA A 70 -3.82 -1.48 5.71
N SER A 71 -4.44 -2.18 4.78
CA SER A 71 -4.01 -3.49 4.30
C SER A 71 -3.58 -3.32 2.84
N ILE A 72 -2.79 -4.23 2.30
CA ILE A 72 -2.31 -4.16 0.91
C ILE A 72 -3.49 -4.01 -0.06
N GLU A 73 -4.59 -4.71 0.18
CA GLU A 73 -5.82 -4.60 -0.61
C GLU A 73 -6.46 -3.21 -0.50
N SER A 74 -6.63 -2.70 0.73
CA SER A 74 -7.28 -1.40 0.96
C SER A 74 -6.45 -0.25 0.35
N LEU A 75 -5.12 -0.33 0.48
CA LEU A 75 -4.18 0.65 -0.07
C LEU A 75 -4.17 0.60 -1.60
N ALA A 76 -4.12 -0.60 -2.19
CA ALA A 76 -4.26 -0.77 -3.64
C ALA A 76 -5.60 -0.23 -4.15
N ALA A 77 -6.70 -0.55 -3.46
CA ALA A 77 -8.03 -0.05 -3.80
C ALA A 77 -8.08 1.48 -3.74
N ALA A 78 -7.52 2.07 -2.69
CA ALA A 78 -7.52 3.50 -2.49
C ALA A 78 -6.66 4.21 -3.53
N LEU A 79 -5.48 3.69 -3.88
CA LEU A 79 -4.63 4.24 -4.94
C LEU A 79 -5.28 4.15 -6.33
N ILE A 80 -6.02 3.08 -6.60
CA ILE A 80 -6.77 2.92 -7.86
C ILE A 80 -7.96 3.88 -7.91
N ARG A 81 -8.61 4.14 -6.77
CA ARG A 81 -9.70 5.11 -6.65
C ARG A 81 -9.22 6.55 -6.50
N GLY A 82 -7.95 6.75 -6.18
CA GLY A 82 -7.37 8.03 -5.79
C GLY A 82 -7.73 9.11 -6.80
N GLU A 83 -8.27 10.21 -6.29
CA GLU A 83 -8.64 11.34 -7.11
C GLU A 83 -7.34 12.00 -7.59
N ARG A 84 -7.24 12.19 -8.91
CA ARG A 84 -6.15 12.97 -9.50
C ARG A 84 -6.49 14.44 -9.28
N PRO A 85 -5.60 15.23 -8.65
CA PRO A 85 -5.84 16.66 -8.41
C PRO A 85 -5.98 17.45 -9.72
#